data_AF-X1VV28-F1
#
_entry.id   AF-X1VV28-F1
#
_cell.length_a   1.000
_cell.length_b   1.000
_cell.length_c   1.000
_cell.angle_alpha   90.00
_cell.angle_beta   90.00
_cell.angle_gamma   90.00
#
_symmetry.space_group_name_H-M   'P 1'
#
loop_
_entity.id
_entity.type
_entity.pdbx_description
1 polymer ?
#
loop_
_entity_poly.entity_id
_entity_poly.type
_entity_poly.pdbx_seq_one_letter_code
_entity_poly.pdbx_strand_id
1 'polypeptide(L)' 'KIDILKKGSIPIYEPGLKELIAKNVKAGRLDFTTSIKEGVEKSLFLFIAVGTPPKDDGEPDLSSVEK' A
#
# COMPACT_ATOMS: atom_id res chain seq x y z
N LYS A 1 8.76 2.37 -5.02
CA LYS A 1 8.48 1.99 -3.59
C LYS A 1 8.18 0.50 -3.44
N ILE A 2 7.36 -0.11 -4.30
CA ILE A 2 7.05 -1.55 -4.23
C ILE A 2 8.31 -2.44 -4.27
N ASP A 3 9.30 -2.14 -5.10
CA ASP A 3 10.55 -2.92 -5.13
C ASP A 3 11.33 -2.89 -3.82
N ILE A 4 11.24 -1.79 -3.07
CA ILE A 4 11.88 -1.64 -1.75
C ILE A 4 11.20 -2.59 -0.75
N LEU A 5 9.87 -2.63 -0.76
CA LEU A 5 9.06 -3.52 0.08
C LEU A 5 9.29 -5.00 -0.27
N LYS A 6 9.36 -5.34 -1.57
CA LYS A 6 9.70 -6.70 -2.04
C LYS A 6 11.10 -7.16 -1.59
N LYS A 7 12.04 -6.22 -1.43
CA LYS A 7 13.39 -6.47 -0.90
C LYS A 7 13.44 -6.46 0.63
N GLY A 8 12.31 -6.37 1.33
CA GLY A 8 12.24 -6.36 2.80
C GLY A 8 12.66 -5.05 3.46
N SER A 9 12.74 -3.97 2.69
CA SER A 9 13.03 -2.62 3.19
C SER A 9 11.75 -1.78 3.31
N ILE A 10 11.66 -0.89 4.29
CA ILE A 10 10.44 -0.11 4.57
C ILE A 10 10.67 1.36 4.17
N PRO A 11 9.79 1.98 3.37
CA PRO A 11 9.97 3.34 2.86
C PRO A 11 9.59 4.44 3.87
N ILE A 12 9.17 4.06 5.09
CA ILE A 12 8.79 4.95 6.19
C ILE A 12 9.40 4.43 7.49
N TYR A 13 9.54 5.31 8.47
CA TYR A 13 9.92 4.90 9.82
C TYR A 13 8.66 4.68 10.66
N GLU A 14 8.47 3.46 11.11
CA GLU A 14 7.42 3.08 12.06
C GLU A 14 7.94 1.93 12.93
N PRO A 15 8.02 2.09 14.26
CA PRO A 15 8.51 1.05 15.16
C PRO A 15 7.75 -0.28 15.02
N GLY A 16 8.48 -1.40 14.82
CA GLY A 16 7.90 -2.74 14.70
C GLY A 16 7.30 -3.10 13.34
N LEU A 17 7.19 -2.15 12.41
CA LEU A 17 6.56 -2.39 11.10
C LEU A 17 7.38 -3.34 10.23
N LYS A 18 8.71 -3.25 10.29
CA LYS A 18 9.61 -4.11 9.50
C LYS A 18 9.47 -5.58 9.88
N GLU A 19 9.43 -5.86 11.17
CA GLU A 19 9.30 -7.21 11.72
C GLU A 19 7.94 -7.81 11.38
N LEU A 20 6.87 -7.01 11.49
CA LEU A 20 5.51 -7.42 11.14
C LEU A 20 5.38 -7.77 9.66
N ILE A 21 5.92 -6.93 8.77
CA ILE A 21 5.92 -7.18 7.33
C ILE A 21 6.71 -8.44 7.01
N ALA A 22 7.95 -8.56 7.52
CA ALA A 22 8.80 -9.71 7.28
C ALA A 22 8.15 -11.04 7.71
N LYS A 23 7.48 -11.05 8.88
CA LYS A 23 6.74 -12.22 9.37
C LYS A 23 5.61 -12.64 8.42
N ASN A 24 4.87 -11.69 7.86
CA ASN A 24 3.73 -12.00 7.00
C ASN A 24 4.12 -12.33 5.56
N VAL A 25 5.17 -11.69 5.02
CA VAL A 25 5.78 -12.07 3.74
C VAL A 25 6.33 -13.50 3.81
N LYS A 26 7.11 -13.83 4.86
CA LYS A 26 7.66 -15.19 5.05
C LYS A 26 6.55 -16.24 5.18
N ALA A 27 5.41 -15.87 5.75
CA ALA A 27 4.27 -16.77 5.90
C ALA A 27 3.34 -16.82 4.67
N GLY A 28 3.64 -16.10 3.59
CA GLY A 28 2.81 -16.04 2.38
C GLY A 28 1.43 -15.39 2.58
N ARG A 29 1.27 -14.55 3.61
CA ARG A 29 0.02 -13.83 3.90
C ARG A 29 0.00 -12.39 3.39
N LEU A 30 1.14 -11.88 2.95
CA LEU A 30 1.30 -10.50 2.49
C LEU A 30 2.19 -10.50 1.24
N ASP A 31 1.65 -9.98 0.15
CA ASP A 31 2.35 -9.76 -1.10
C ASP A 31 2.21 -8.30 -1.54
N PHE A 32 3.21 -7.82 -2.29
CA PHE A 32 3.21 -6.48 -2.86
C PHE A 32 3.19 -6.55 -4.38
N THR A 33 2.32 -5.77 -5.03
CA THR A 33 2.24 -5.67 -6.48
C THR A 33 2.04 -4.22 -6.91
N THR A 34 2.38 -3.92 -8.16
CA THR A 34 2.03 -2.65 -8.83
C THR A 34 0.81 -2.83 -9.74
N SER A 35 0.28 -4.04 -9.88
CA SER A 35 -0.86 -4.35 -10.73
C SER A 35 -2.16 -4.24 -9.94
N ILE A 36 -2.97 -3.22 -10.26
CA ILE A 36 -4.32 -3.08 -9.69
C ILE A 36 -5.19 -4.28 -10.07
N LYS A 37 -5.15 -4.68 -11.35
CA LYS A 37 -5.92 -5.83 -11.86
C LYS A 37 -5.69 -7.09 -11.04
N GLU A 38 -4.41 -7.40 -10.76
CA GLU A 38 -4.04 -8.57 -9.95
C GLU A 38 -4.60 -8.46 -8.52
N GLY A 39 -4.50 -7.27 -7.91
CA GLY A 39 -5.04 -7.01 -6.58
C GLY A 39 -6.56 -7.17 -6.51
N VAL A 40 -7.29 -6.72 -7.53
CA VAL A 40 -8.75 -6.84 -7.64
C VAL A 40 -9.16 -8.31 -7.81
N GLU A 41 -8.58 -9.02 -8.77
CA GLU A 41 -8.95 -10.41 -9.08
C GLU A 41 -8.71 -11.38 -7.91
N LYS A 42 -7.76 -11.08 -7.03
CA LYS A 42 -7.38 -11.92 -5.88
C LYS A 42 -8.10 -11.56 -4.57
N SER A 43 -8.98 -10.56 -4.56
CA SER A 43 -9.53 -10.00 -3.32
C SER A 43 -11.05 -10.08 -3.24
N LEU A 44 -11.57 -10.44 -2.05
CA LEU A 44 -12.99 -10.34 -1.72
C LEU A 44 -13.38 -8.92 -1.27
N PHE A 45 -12.45 -8.23 -0.62
CA PHE A 45 -12.61 -6.86 -0.13
C PHE A 45 -11.40 -6.04 -0.53
N LEU A 46 -11.63 -4.76 -0.84
CA LEU A 46 -10.59 -3.82 -1.23
C LEU A 46 -10.62 -2.61 -0.28
N PHE A 47 -9.45 -2.25 0.24
CA PHE A 47 -9.27 -1.06 1.06
C PHE A 47 -8.46 -0.04 0.28
N ILE A 48 -9.03 1.15 0.07
CA ILE A 48 -8.34 2.26 -0.57
C ILE A 48 -7.67 3.09 0.52
N ALA A 49 -6.34 3.02 0.59
CA ALA A 49 -5.51 3.70 1.58
C ALA A 49 -4.51 4.70 0.94
N VAL A 50 -4.94 5.33 -0.16
CA VAL A 50 -4.18 6.41 -0.81
C VAL A 50 -4.28 7.70 0.00
N GLY A 51 -3.33 8.61 -0.22
CA GLY A 51 -3.41 9.95 0.37
C GLY A 51 -4.43 10.82 -0.35
N THR A 52 -5.10 11.69 0.41
CA THR A 52 -5.97 12.77 -0.09
C THR A 52 -5.35 14.11 0.34
N PRO A 53 -4.22 14.52 -0.26
CA PRO A 53 -3.61 15.80 0.07
C PRO A 53 -4.59 16.96 -0.23
N PRO A 54 -4.46 18.10 0.45
CA PRO A 54 -5.29 19.27 0.13
C PRO A 54 -4.90 19.84 -1.24
N LYS A 55 -5.91 20.38 -1.95
CA LYS A 55 -5.76 21.24 -3.13
C LYS A 55 -5.35 22.67 -2.71
N ASP A 56 -5.12 23.54 -3.69
CA ASP A 56 -4.77 24.95 -3.47
C ASP A 56 -5.85 25.72 -2.68
N ASP A 57 -7.12 25.30 -2.79
CA ASP A 57 -8.26 25.85 -2.04
C ASP A 57 -8.49 25.18 -0.67
N GLY A 58 -7.64 24.20 -0.31
CA GLY A 58 -7.71 23.46 0.94
C GLY A 58 -8.67 22.27 0.93
N GLU A 59 -9.47 22.09 -0.12
CA GLU A 59 -10.35 20.92 -0.24
C GLU A 59 -9.54 19.64 -0.51
N PRO A 60 -10.02 18.45 -0.11
CA PRO A 60 -9.32 17.20 -0.39
C PRO A 60 -9.18 16.90 -1.89
N ASP A 61 -8.00 16.47 -2.33
CA ASP A 61 -7.80 15.87 -3.65
C ASP A 61 -8.21 14.39 -3.66
N LEU A 62 -9.33 14.09 -4.33
CA LEU A 62 -9.88 12.75 -4.51
C LEU A 62 -9.42 12.05 -5.79
N SER A 63 -8.54 12.67 -6.59
CA SER A 63 -8.11 12.14 -7.89
C SER A 63 -7.44 10.76 -7.83
N SER A 64 -6.92 10.36 -6.67
CA SER A 64 -6.33 9.03 -6.43
C SER A 64 -7.39 7.94 -6.12
N VAL A 65 -8.64 8.32 -5.88
CA VAL A 65 -9.77 7.42 -5.56
C VAL A 65 -10.71 7.27 -6.75
N GLU A 66 -10.94 8.34 -7.50
CA GLU A 66 -11.96 8.39 -8.57
C GLU A 66 -11.46 7.93 -9.95
N LYS A 67 -10.17 7.61 -10.10
CA LYS A 67 -9.54 7.25 -11.38
C LYS A 67 -9.56 5.77 -11.70
#